data_AF-A0A251U364-F1
#
_entry.id   AF-A0A251U364-F1
#
_cell.length_a   1.000
_cell.length_b   1.000
_cell.length_c   1.000
_cell.angle_alpha   90.00
_cell.angle_beta   90.00
_cell.angle_gamma   90.00
#
_symmetry.space_group_name_H-M   'P 1'
#
loop_
_entity.id
_entity.type
_entity.pdbx_description
1 polymer ?
#
loop_
_entity_poly.entity_id
_entity_poly.type
_entity_poly.pdbx_seq_one_letter_code
_entity_poly.pdbx_strand_id
1 'polypeptide(L)'
;MYIHKKQRVVTPTNWPVFGTTPTLLVNAHRLHEYTTSVLLQSRGTFMFKGLLFANMDMLFTTDPLDIYHILSKNFSNYPKGDKFRRIFDALGDGILNSDGEIWAFTYT
;
A
#
# COMPACT_ATOMS: atom_id res chain seq x y z
N MET A 1 20.00 15.56 17.40
CA MET A 1 19.94 14.37 18.28
C MET A 1 18.90 13.41 17.71
N TYR A 2 19.31 12.50 16.83
CA TYR A 2 18.39 11.55 16.18
C TYR A 2 18.12 10.39 17.14
N ILE A 3 16.93 10.36 17.73
CA ILE A 3 16.52 9.34 18.68
C ILE A 3 16.35 8.02 17.91
N HIS A 4 17.26 7.07 18.12
CA HIS A 4 17.06 5.68 17.74
C HIS A 4 15.91 5.10 18.58
N LYS A 5 14.67 5.24 18.10
CA LYS A 5 13.54 4.47 18.62
C LYS A 5 13.85 3.00 18.32
N LYS A 6 14.10 2.22 19.38
CA LYS A 6 14.27 0.77 19.34
C LYS A 6 13.09 0.17 18.56
N GLN A 7 13.33 -0.23 17.31
CA GLN A 7 12.30 -0.77 16.43
C GLN A 7 11.80 -2.08 17.06
N ARG A 8 10.54 -2.09 17.51
CA ARG A 8 9.90 -3.36 17.85
C ARG A 8 9.82 -4.17 16.57
N VAL A 9 10.17 -5.45 16.63
CA VAL A 9 9.87 -6.38 15.54
C VAL A 9 8.36 -6.36 15.37
N VAL A 10 7.90 -5.86 14.23
CA VAL A 10 6.49 -5.78 13.87
C VAL A 10 6.33 -6.77 12.74
N THR A 11 6.21 -8.03 13.10
CA THR A 11 5.72 -9.06 12.19
C THR A 11 4.20 -8.92 12.12
N PRO A 12 3.65 -8.51 10.97
CA PRO A 12 2.20 -8.44 10.83
C PRO A 12 1.66 -9.87 10.94
N THR A 13 0.85 -10.11 11.97
CA THR A 13 0.19 -11.39 12.18
C THR A 13 -0.74 -11.66 11.00
N ASN A 14 -0.49 -12.76 10.29
CA ASN A 14 -1.37 -13.22 9.23
C ASN A 14 -2.46 -14.09 9.83
N TRP A 15 -3.65 -13.51 10.04
CA TRP A 15 -4.81 -14.25 10.52
C TRP A 15 -5.42 -15.08 9.39
N PRO A 16 -5.91 -16.31 9.65
CA PRO A 16 -6.42 -17.19 8.61
C PRO A 16 -7.64 -16.61 7.86
N VAL A 17 -8.45 -15.78 8.51
CA VAL A 17 -9.67 -15.18 7.93
C VAL A 17 -9.46 -13.71 7.54
N PHE A 18 -8.79 -12.95 8.40
CA PHE A 18 -8.66 -11.49 8.26
C PHE A 18 -7.32 -11.03 7.67
N GLY A 19 -6.40 -11.95 7.39
CA GLY A 19 -5.07 -11.61 6.91
C GLY A 19 -4.35 -10.66 7.87
N THR A 20 -3.74 -9.61 7.33
CA THR A 20 -3.04 -8.56 8.09
C THR A 20 -3.93 -7.36 8.46
N THR A 21 -5.20 -7.39 8.05
CA THR A 21 -6.18 -6.29 8.21
C THR A 21 -6.39 -5.84 9.66
N PRO A 22 -6.57 -6.72 10.67
CA PRO A 22 -6.81 -6.29 12.05
C PRO A 22 -5.60 -5.57 12.65
N THR A 23 -4.41 -6.04 12.30
CA THR A 23 -3.14 -5.45 12.75
C THR A 23 -2.97 -4.03 12.19
N LEU A 24 -3.39 -3.79 10.95
CA LEU A 24 -3.39 -2.46 10.33
C LEU A 24 -4.41 -1.52 11.01
N LEU A 25 -5.62 -2.02 11.30
CA LEU A 25 -6.68 -1.24 11.95
C LEU A 25 -6.31 -0.77 13.36
N VAL A 26 -5.71 -1.63 14.18
CA VAL A 26 -5.26 -1.24 15.54
C VAL A 26 -4.16 -0.16 15.46
N ASN A 27 -3.32 -0.24 14.43
CA ASN A 27 -2.26 0.73 14.18
C ASN A 27 -2.71 1.88 13.24
N ALA A 28 -4.02 2.05 13.02
CA ALA A 28 -4.58 3.08 12.13
C ALA A 28 -4.15 4.51 12.51
N HIS A 29 -4.02 4.77 13.82
CA HIS A 29 -3.56 6.04 14.37
C HIS A 29 -2.09 6.37 14.05
N ARG A 30 -1.29 5.36 13.66
CA ARG A 30 0.15 5.46 13.33
C ARG A 30 0.47 4.71 12.03
N LEU A 31 -0.45 4.70 11.07
CA LEU A 31 -0.31 3.91 9.83
C LEU A 31 1.02 4.13 9.15
N HIS A 32 1.41 5.39 8.93
CA HIS A 32 2.65 5.73 8.24
C HIS A 32 3.90 5.22 8.98
N GLU A 33 3.95 5.38 10.30
CA GLU A 33 5.09 4.88 11.09
C GLU A 33 5.12 3.35 11.14
N TYR A 34 3.93 2.73 11.21
CA TYR A 34 3.76 1.28 11.22
C TYR A 34 4.18 0.65 9.89
N THR A 35 3.68 1.16 8.77
CA THR A 35 4.03 0.68 7.42
C THR A 35 5.51 0.86 7.13
N THR A 36 6.09 2.02 7.49
CA THR A 36 7.54 2.24 7.37
C THR A 36 8.33 1.21 8.16
N SER A 37 7.91 0.91 9.40
CA SER A 37 8.59 -0.09 10.24
C SER A 37 8.49 -1.51 9.67
N VAL A 38 7.34 -1.87 9.09
CA VAL A 38 7.12 -3.15 8.42
C VAL A 38 7.97 -3.25 7.15
N LEU A 39 8.02 -2.19 6.34
CA LEU A 39 8.84 -2.14 5.12
C LEU A 39 10.33 -2.24 5.41
N LEU A 40 10.82 -1.55 6.45
CA LEU A 40 12.21 -1.66 6.88
C LEU A 40 12.56 -3.10 7.30
N GLN A 41 11.63 -3.81 7.93
CA GLN A 41 11.84 -5.22 8.32
C GLN A 41 11.72 -6.18 7.14
N SER A 42 10.85 -5.90 6.17
CA SER A 42 10.65 -6.73 4.99
C SER A 42 11.61 -6.41 3.83
N ARG A 43 12.68 -5.65 4.10
CA ARG A 43 13.71 -5.23 3.13
C ARG A 43 13.16 -4.40 1.96
N GLY A 44 12.08 -3.66 2.21
CA GLY A 44 11.49 -2.72 1.25
C GLY A 44 10.25 -3.24 0.52
N THR A 45 9.95 -4.53 0.57
CA THR A 45 8.77 -5.09 -0.12
C THR A 45 7.91 -5.84 0.89
N PHE A 46 6.64 -5.45 1.00
CA PHE A 46 5.69 -6.03 1.96
C PHE A 46 4.34 -6.31 1.27
N MET A 47 3.82 -7.52 1.45
CA MET A 47 2.50 -7.90 0.96
C MET A 47 1.49 -7.83 2.10
N PHE A 48 0.57 -6.88 1.99
CA PHE A 48 -0.63 -6.81 2.81
C PHE A 48 -1.64 -7.82 2.30
N LYS A 49 -2.14 -8.67 3.20
CA LYS A 49 -3.23 -9.60 2.91
C LYS A 49 -4.53 -9.09 3.51
N GLY A 50 -5.54 -8.95 2.66
CA GLY A 50 -6.88 -8.56 3.08
C GLY A 50 -7.67 -9.71 3.69
N LEU A 51 -8.97 -9.49 3.86
CA LEU A 51 -9.93 -10.57 4.14
C LEU A 51 -9.85 -11.64 3.04
N LEU A 52 -9.84 -12.92 3.43
CA LEU A 52 -9.74 -14.06 2.51
C LEU A 52 -10.75 -13.99 1.35
N PHE A 53 -11.95 -13.47 1.62
CA PHE A 53 -13.06 -13.39 0.66
C PHE A 53 -13.14 -12.07 -0.11
N ALA A 54 -12.39 -11.05 0.30
CA ALA A 54 -12.47 -9.72 -0.32
C ALA A 54 -11.46 -9.55 -1.46
N ASN A 55 -10.42 -10.40 -1.52
CA ASN A 55 -9.32 -10.29 -2.48
C ASN A 55 -8.77 -8.85 -2.53
N MET A 56 -8.37 -8.36 -1.35
CA MET A 56 -7.85 -7.00 -1.12
C MET A 56 -6.36 -7.07 -0.79
N ASP A 57 -5.64 -7.96 -1.47
CA ASP A 57 -4.21 -8.09 -1.29
C ASP A 57 -3.51 -6.91 -1.96
N MET A 58 -2.56 -6.29 -1.26
CA MET A 58 -1.88 -5.09 -1.72
C MET A 58 -0.38 -5.22 -1.51
N LEU A 59 0.38 -4.95 -2.56
CA LEU A 59 1.84 -4.96 -2.50
C LEU A 59 2.35 -3.55 -2.25
N PHE A 60 3.11 -3.39 -1.18
CA PHE A 60 3.87 -2.19 -0.89
C PHE A 60 5.32 -2.46 -1.23
N THR A 61 5.92 -1.61 -2.06
CA THR A 61 7.35 -1.70 -2.41
C THR A 61 8.00 -0.33 -2.31
N THR A 62 9.22 -0.31 -1.77
CA THR A 62 10.12 0.85 -1.76
C THR A 62 11.31 0.64 -2.70
N ASP A 63 11.33 -0.47 -3.45
CA ASP A 63 12.39 -0.72 -4.42
C ASP A 63 12.21 0.21 -5.64
N PRO A 64 13.19 1.07 -5.95
CA PRO A 64 13.09 1.99 -7.08
C PRO A 64 12.89 1.27 -8.42
N LEU A 65 13.37 0.03 -8.58
CA LEU A 65 13.19 -0.75 -9.80
C LEU A 65 11.74 -1.22 -9.96
N ASP A 66 11.13 -1.72 -8.89
CA ASP A 66 9.72 -2.12 -8.89
C ASP A 66 8.81 -0.91 -9.09
N ILE A 67 9.11 0.20 -8.40
CA ILE A 67 8.36 1.45 -8.53
C ILE A 67 8.43 1.96 -9.96
N TYR A 68 9.63 2.01 -10.57
CA TYR A 68 9.78 2.42 -11.96
C TYR A 68 9.04 1.48 -12.92
N HIS A 69 9.03 0.18 -12.63
CA HIS A 69 8.29 -0.78 -13.43
C HIS A 69 6.78 -0.50 -13.39
N ILE A 70 6.21 -0.33 -12.20
CA ILE A 70 4.78 -0.12 -11.98
C ILE A 70 4.33 1.25 -12.45
N LEU A 71 5.09 2.31 -12.16
CA LEU A 71 4.68 3.69 -12.43
C LEU A 71 5.11 4.24 -13.80
N SER A 72 6.13 3.68 -14.43
CA SER A 72 6.65 4.19 -15.70
C SER A 72 6.59 3.17 -16.83
N LYS A 73 7.20 2.00 -16.64
CA LYS A 73 7.37 1.03 -17.73
C LYS A 73 6.08 0.32 -18.11
N ASN A 74 5.23 0.02 -17.12
CA ASN A 74 4.12 -0.91 -17.27
C ASN A 74 2.83 -0.42 -16.62
N PHE A 75 2.66 0.90 -16.48
CA PHE A 75 1.53 1.52 -15.78
C PHE A 75 0.16 1.06 -16.29
N SER A 76 0.01 0.88 -17.60
CA SER A 76 -1.24 0.42 -18.22
C SER A 76 -1.67 -1.00 -17.79
N ASN A 77 -0.73 -1.83 -17.33
CA ASN A 77 -1.02 -3.18 -16.83
C ASN A 77 -1.41 -3.21 -15.35
N TYR A 78 -1.40 -2.07 -14.67
CA TYR A 78 -1.82 -1.93 -13.27
C TYR A 78 -2.98 -0.93 -13.14
N PRO A 79 -4.14 -1.16 -13.79
CA PRO A 79 -5.30 -0.29 -13.63
C PRO A 79 -5.75 -0.32 -12.16
N LYS A 80 -5.96 0.84 -11.53
CA LYS A 80 -6.54 0.85 -10.19
C LYS A 80 -8.02 0.52 -10.39
N GLY A 81 -8.45 -0.61 -9.86
CA GLY A 81 -9.84 -1.06 -10.03
C GLY A 81 -10.79 -0.35 -9.06
N ASP A 82 -12.09 -0.50 -9.29
CA ASP A 82 -13.16 0.02 -8.40
C ASP A 82 -12.96 -0.37 -6.92
N LYS A 83 -12.36 -1.54 -6.67
CA LYS A 83 -12.06 -2.02 -5.31
C LYS A 83 -11.02 -1.14 -4.62
N PHE A 84 -9.97 -0.73 -5.34
CA PHE A 84 -8.94 0.17 -4.81
C PHE A 84 -9.57 1.52 -4.47
N ARG A 85 -10.39 2.04 -5.40
CA ARG A 85 -11.13 3.29 -5.19
C ARG A 85 -12.05 3.23 -3.97
N ARG A 86 -12.82 2.15 -3.78
CA ARG A 86 -13.68 1.99 -2.58
C ARG A 86 -12.91 1.96 -1.26
N ILE A 87 -11.69 1.43 -1.25
CA ILE A 87 -10.84 1.38 -0.04
C ILE A 87 -10.31 2.77 0.30
N PHE A 88 -9.91 3.51 -0.73
CA PHE A 88 -9.29 4.83 -0.59
C PHE A 88 -10.26 5.99 -0.78
N ASP A 89 -11.56 5.72 -0.94
CA ASP A 89 -12.62 6.74 -1.06
C ASP A 89 -12.62 7.68 0.15
N ALA A 90 -12.34 7.13 1.33
CA ALA A 90 -12.17 7.90 2.57
C ALA A 90 -10.97 8.87 2.55
N LEU A 91 -10.00 8.68 1.63
CA LEU A 91 -8.87 9.60 1.42
C LEU A 91 -9.15 10.65 0.32
N GLY A 92 -10.34 10.61 -0.32
CA GLY A 92 -10.77 11.54 -1.36
C GLY A 92 -10.12 11.33 -2.73
N ASP A 93 -10.44 12.22 -3.69
CA ASP A 93 -9.96 12.17 -5.09
C ASP A 93 -8.50 12.64 -5.29
N GLY A 94 -7.64 12.42 -4.30
CA GLY A 94 -6.22 12.78 -4.37
C GLY A 94 -5.41 11.91 -5.33
N ILE A 95 -4.09 12.13 -5.35
CA ILE A 95 -3.10 11.41 -6.20
C ILE A 95 -3.20 9.87 -6.09
N LEU A 96 -3.68 9.38 -4.95
CA LEU A 96 -3.91 7.95 -4.74
C LEU A 96 -5.13 7.43 -5.51
N ASN A 97 -6.24 8.18 -5.52
CA ASN A 97 -7.51 7.78 -6.12
C ASN A 97 -7.69 8.21 -7.58
N SER A 98 -6.87 9.15 -8.08
CA SER A 98 -6.86 9.48 -9.51
C SER A 98 -6.25 8.31 -10.29
N ASP A 99 -7.10 7.52 -10.93
CA ASP A 99 -6.69 6.72 -12.07
C ASP A 99 -6.22 7.65 -13.18
N GLY A 100 -5.30 7.17 -14.01
CA GLY A 100 -4.64 7.94 -15.07
C GLY A 100 -5.56 8.58 -16.13
N GLU A 101 -6.88 8.61 -15.94
CA GLU A 101 -7.82 9.32 -16.80
C GLU A 101 -7.59 10.85 -16.87
N ILE A 102 -6.80 11.42 -15.96
CA ILE A 102 -6.43 12.85 -16.04
C ILE A 102 -5.12 13.08 -16.83
N TRP A 103 -4.39 12.04 -17.23
CA TRP A 103 -3.10 12.20 -17.93
C TRP A 103 -3.15 11.97 -19.45
N ALA A 104 -4.25 11.44 -20.01
CA ALA A 104 -4.34 11.09 -21.43
C ALA A 104 -5.01 12.14 -22.34
N PHE A 105 -5.59 13.22 -21.80
CA PHE A 105 -6.45 14.12 -22.59
C PHE A 105 -5.84 15.47 -23.04
N THR A 106 -4.53 15.71 -22.88
CA THR A 106 -3.94 17.03 -23.26
C THR A 106 -3.07 17.02 -24.51
N TYR A 107 -3.17 16.03 -25.39
CA TYR A 107 -2.55 16.10 -26.72
C TYR A 107 -3.49 15.61 -27.82
N THR A 108 -4.45 16.44 -28.21
CA THR A 108 -4.93 16.50 -29.60
C THR A 108 -5.33 17.93 -29.94
#